data_AF-A0A9W8JXJ4-F1
#
_entry.id   AF-A0A9W8JXJ4-F1
#
_cell.length_a   1.000
_cell.length_b   1.000
_cell.length_c   1.000
_cell.angle_alpha   90.00
_cell.angle_beta   90.00
_cell.angle_gamma   90.00
#
_symmetry.space_group_name_H-M   'P 1'
#
loop_
_entity.id
_entity.type
_entity.pdbx_description
1 polymer ?
#
loop_
_entity_poly.entity_id
_entity_poly.type
_entity_poly.pdbx_seq_one_letter_code
_entity_poly.pdbx_strand_id
1 'polypeptide(L)'
;MSYVNPILSHASRTRTLKTNYRFPCDCPWCDIRQDGHTSQEAFTTAELARIKESDTRREQLGTWIFTHLSYKKWSTDLCRADDLLIKAHKEALVLVEIENVYALQNLFIEEIAMAYATLGDVDEFRKWGTRLVQLCRVEDPKLAKKFDGWLVDPERRVKKWGWRRKQRELMRKGRKNAVEPPLEDGLFLDLFQVESD
;
A
#
# COMPACT_ATOMS: atom_id res chain seq x y z
N MET A 1 -8.65 0.94 19.83
CA MET A 1 -9.87 0.17 19.47
C MET A 1 -10.98 1.16 19.14
N SER A 2 -11.74 0.99 18.04
CA SER A 2 -12.78 1.94 17.61
C SER A 2 -14.18 1.32 17.72
N TYR A 3 -15.11 2.01 18.38
CA TYR A 3 -16.51 1.56 18.57
C TYR A 3 -17.41 1.76 17.34
N VAL A 4 -16.95 2.60 16.41
CA VAL A 4 -17.65 2.94 15.17
C VAL A 4 -16.69 2.81 14.00
N ASN A 5 -17.22 2.65 12.79
CA ASN A 5 -16.38 2.69 11.60
C ASN A 5 -15.67 4.06 11.53
N PRO A 6 -14.33 4.10 11.62
CA PRO A 6 -13.59 5.35 11.73
C PRO A 6 -13.59 6.15 10.43
N ILE A 7 -14.01 5.55 9.32
CA ILE A 7 -14.04 6.16 7.97
C ILE A 7 -15.26 7.05 7.78
N LEU A 8 -16.29 6.89 8.62
CA LEU A 8 -17.50 7.70 8.56
C LEU A 8 -17.20 9.18 8.84
N SER A 9 -18.05 10.06 8.32
CA SER A 9 -17.99 11.50 8.58
C SER A 9 -18.13 11.83 10.08
N HIS A 10 -17.62 12.98 10.49
CA HIS A 10 -17.72 13.51 11.86
C HIS A 10 -19.14 13.42 12.41
N ALA A 11 -20.11 13.94 11.66
CA ALA A 11 -21.51 13.95 12.06
C ALA A 11 -22.05 12.53 12.26
N SER A 12 -21.69 11.60 11.37
CA SER A 12 -22.10 10.20 11.46
C SER A 12 -21.47 9.51 12.67
N ARG A 13 -20.16 9.67 12.89
CA ARG A 13 -19.46 9.08 14.05
C ARG A 13 -20.04 9.59 15.37
N THR A 14 -20.19 10.90 15.50
CA THR A 14 -20.69 11.55 16.72
C THR A 14 -22.13 11.11 17.02
N ARG A 15 -22.99 11.06 15.99
CA ARG A 15 -24.36 10.56 16.12
C ARG A 15 -24.37 9.09 16.58
N THR A 16 -23.59 8.22 15.95
CA THR A 16 -23.56 6.79 16.32
C THR A 16 -23.04 6.60 17.74
N LEU A 17 -21.98 7.30 18.13
CA LEU A 17 -21.43 7.23 19.49
C LEU A 17 -22.42 7.70 20.54
N LYS A 18 -23.08 8.85 20.31
CA LYS A 18 -24.09 9.39 21.21
C LYS A 18 -25.34 8.50 21.31
N THR A 19 -25.81 7.96 20.19
CA THR A 19 -27.04 7.14 20.17
C THR A 19 -26.81 5.75 20.75
N ASN A 20 -25.74 5.07 20.34
CA ASN A 20 -25.54 3.66 20.67
C ASN A 20 -24.75 3.46 21.96
N TYR A 21 -23.82 4.37 22.26
CA TYR A 21 -22.88 4.20 23.37
C TYR A 21 -22.96 5.31 24.43
N ARG A 22 -23.79 6.34 24.21
CA ARG A 22 -24.10 7.41 25.18
C ARG A 22 -22.88 8.24 25.64
N PHE A 23 -21.78 8.25 24.89
CA PHE A 23 -20.61 9.08 25.17
C PHE A 23 -20.17 9.89 23.93
N PRO A 24 -19.60 11.10 24.13
CA PRO A 24 -18.97 11.87 23.05
C PRO A 24 -17.56 11.37 22.75
N CYS A 25 -17.14 11.44 21.49
CA CYS A 25 -15.76 11.13 21.13
C CYS A 25 -14.83 12.28 21.53
N ASP A 26 -13.70 11.94 22.14
CA ASP A 26 -12.64 12.83 22.63
C ASP A 26 -11.42 12.90 21.69
N CYS A 27 -11.50 12.30 20.50
CA CYS A 27 -10.37 12.35 19.58
C CYS A 27 -10.20 13.77 18.99
N PRO A 28 -8.99 14.17 18.59
CA PRO A 28 -8.72 15.54 18.09
C PRO A 28 -9.58 15.99 16.91
N TRP A 29 -10.18 15.04 16.20
CA TRP A 29 -11.03 15.27 15.03
C TRP A 29 -12.51 15.33 15.36
N CYS A 30 -12.95 14.76 16.49
CA CYS A 30 -14.34 14.83 16.94
C CYS A 30 -14.53 15.92 18.00
N ASP A 31 -13.54 16.07 18.89
CA ASP A 31 -13.47 17.10 19.91
C ASP A 31 -12.53 18.24 19.45
N ILE A 32 -13.01 19.02 18.49
CA ILE A 32 -12.23 20.10 17.86
C ILE A 32 -12.03 21.29 18.82
N ARG A 33 -12.89 21.38 19.84
CA ARG A 33 -12.88 22.38 20.90
C ARG A 33 -12.27 21.78 22.16
N GLN A 34 -10.98 21.48 22.11
CA GLN A 34 -10.21 20.85 23.20
C GLN A 34 -10.20 21.70 24.50
N ASP A 35 -10.67 22.94 24.43
CA ASP A 35 -10.49 23.97 25.46
C ASP A 35 -11.71 24.14 26.38
N GLY A 36 -12.63 23.18 26.40
CA GLY A 36 -13.82 23.22 27.28
C GLY A 36 -14.88 24.24 26.86
N HIS A 37 -14.79 24.80 25.65
CA HIS A 37 -15.85 25.62 25.07
C HIS A 37 -17.16 24.82 24.96
N THR A 38 -18.24 25.41 25.44
CA THR A 38 -19.55 24.78 25.56
C THR A 38 -20.02 24.23 24.22
N SER A 39 -20.40 22.94 24.19
CA SER A 39 -20.83 22.21 22.99
C SER A 39 -22.15 22.72 22.35
N GLN A 40 -22.70 23.82 22.86
CA GLN A 40 -23.98 24.38 22.43
C GLN A 40 -23.84 25.47 21.35
N GLU A 41 -22.66 26.05 21.18
CA GLU A 41 -22.42 27.06 20.14
C GLU A 41 -22.18 26.39 18.78
N ALA A 42 -22.72 27.00 17.71
CA ALA A 42 -22.44 26.55 16.34
C ALA A 42 -20.93 26.61 16.02
N PHE A 43 -20.45 25.70 15.17
CA PHE A 43 -19.06 25.72 14.71
C PHE A 43 -18.72 27.00 13.93
N THR A 44 -17.55 27.56 14.20
CA THR A 44 -16.97 28.65 13.41
C THR A 44 -16.60 28.17 12.01
N THR A 45 -16.42 29.10 11.06
CA THR A 45 -16.00 28.77 9.69
C THR A 45 -14.68 28.00 9.63
N ALA A 46 -13.72 28.33 10.51
CA ALA A 46 -12.43 27.65 10.58
C ALA A 46 -12.57 26.21 11.11
N GLU A 47 -13.41 25.99 12.13
CA GLU A 47 -13.70 24.65 12.66
C GLU A 47 -14.41 23.78 11.61
N LEU A 48 -15.39 24.34 10.90
CA LEU A 48 -16.08 23.65 9.81
C LEU A 48 -15.13 23.25 8.68
N ALA A 49 -14.16 24.11 8.35
CA ALA A 49 -13.13 23.79 7.36
C ALA A 49 -12.26 22.59 7.82
N ARG A 50 -11.85 22.56 9.10
CA ARG A 50 -11.10 21.44 9.68
C ARG A 50 -11.91 20.13 9.69
N ILE A 51 -13.20 20.19 10.05
CA ILE A 51 -14.11 19.04 9.97
C ILE A 51 -14.16 18.51 8.55
N LYS A 52 -14.41 19.40 7.57
CA LYS A 52 -14.52 19.04 6.16
C LYS A 52 -13.26 18.39 5.62
N GLU A 53 -12.09 18.91 6.00
CA GLU A 53 -10.80 18.35 5.61
C GLU A 53 -10.58 16.94 6.18
N SER A 54 -10.89 16.74 7.47
CA SER A 54 -10.84 15.41 8.10
C SER A 54 -11.82 14.43 7.44
N ASP A 55 -13.05 14.87 7.18
CA ASP A 55 -14.06 14.05 6.50
C ASP A 55 -13.61 13.66 5.09
N THR A 56 -12.98 14.59 4.35
CA THR A 56 -12.42 14.31 3.03
C THR A 56 -11.29 13.28 3.10
N ARG A 57 -10.34 13.42 4.03
CA ARG A 57 -9.25 12.45 4.20
C ARG A 57 -9.77 11.06 4.59
N ARG A 58 -10.78 11.00 5.44
CA ARG A 58 -11.38 9.73 5.85
C ARG A 58 -12.20 9.11 4.73
N GLU A 59 -12.92 9.89 3.94
CA GLU A 59 -13.58 9.41 2.72
C GLU A 59 -12.57 8.86 1.70
N GLN A 60 -11.42 9.53 1.53
CA GLN A 60 -10.32 9.03 0.70
C GLN A 60 -9.81 7.68 1.22
N LEU A 61 -9.56 7.54 2.53
CA LEU A 61 -9.18 6.26 3.15
C LEU A 61 -10.26 5.19 2.94
N GLY A 62 -11.54 5.55 3.04
CA GLY A 62 -12.67 4.67 2.77
C GLY A 62 -12.69 4.15 1.35
N THR A 63 -12.57 5.05 0.39
CA THR A 63 -12.50 4.73 -1.03
C THR A 63 -11.29 3.84 -1.32
N TRP A 64 -10.15 4.13 -0.69
CA TRP A 64 -8.92 3.39 -0.87
C TRP A 64 -9.09 1.91 -0.48
N ILE A 65 -9.75 1.60 0.64
CA ILE A 65 -9.95 0.20 1.09
C ILE A 65 -10.60 -0.67 0.01
N PHE A 66 -11.48 -0.10 -0.82
CA PHE A 66 -12.18 -0.84 -1.88
C PHE A 66 -11.50 -0.75 -3.25
N THR A 67 -10.76 0.31 -3.53
CA THR A 67 -10.23 0.60 -4.87
C THR A 67 -8.73 0.33 -5.01
N HIS A 68 -8.00 0.12 -3.91
CA HIS A 68 -6.56 -0.04 -3.96
C HIS A 68 -6.11 -1.26 -4.77
N LEU A 69 -4.93 -1.12 -5.34
CA LEU A 69 -4.21 -2.21 -5.95
C LEU A 69 -3.74 -3.16 -4.84
N SER A 70 -4.35 -4.33 -4.69
CA SER A 70 -3.84 -5.31 -3.72
C SER A 70 -2.60 -6.04 -4.20
N TYR A 71 -1.79 -6.53 -3.27
CA TYR A 71 -0.61 -7.36 -3.48
C TYR A 71 -0.95 -8.57 -4.35
N LYS A 72 -2.09 -9.20 -4.14
CA LYS A 72 -2.52 -10.35 -4.95
C LYS A 72 -2.59 -9.99 -6.43
N LYS A 73 -3.17 -8.84 -6.78
CA LYS A 73 -3.29 -8.35 -8.16
C LYS A 73 -1.94 -7.84 -8.69
N TRP A 74 -1.24 -7.02 -7.91
CA TRP A 74 0.05 -6.46 -8.29
C TRP A 74 1.11 -7.54 -8.51
N SER A 75 1.22 -8.51 -7.60
CA SER A 75 2.30 -9.50 -7.60
C SER A 75 2.40 -10.29 -8.90
N THR A 76 1.28 -10.54 -9.59
CA THR A 76 1.23 -11.26 -10.87
C THR A 76 1.29 -10.36 -12.10
N ASP A 77 1.00 -9.06 -11.95
CA ASP A 77 1.05 -8.08 -13.04
C ASP A 77 2.45 -7.47 -13.16
N LEU A 78 3.27 -8.03 -14.06
CA LEU A 78 4.65 -7.60 -14.30
C LEU A 78 4.76 -6.30 -15.12
N CYS A 79 3.67 -5.83 -15.72
CA CYS A 79 3.65 -4.59 -16.48
C CYS A 79 3.67 -3.36 -15.56
N ARG A 80 3.16 -3.49 -14.33
CA ARG A 80 3.19 -2.41 -13.33
C ARG A 80 4.58 -2.23 -12.74
N ALA A 81 4.90 -1.00 -12.31
CA ALA A 81 6.15 -0.71 -11.61
C ALA A 81 6.23 -1.42 -10.24
N ASP A 82 7.45 -1.65 -9.75
CA ASP A 82 7.69 -2.40 -8.50
C ASP A 82 7.37 -1.56 -7.26
N ASP A 83 7.59 -0.26 -7.35
CA ASP A 83 7.37 0.70 -6.28
C ASP A 83 5.90 1.17 -6.18
N LEU A 84 5.09 0.97 -7.22
CA LEU A 84 3.71 1.46 -7.30
C LEU A 84 2.86 1.03 -6.09
N LEU A 85 2.87 -0.28 -5.77
CA LEU A 85 2.11 -0.82 -4.65
C LEU A 85 2.59 -0.21 -3.33
N ILE A 86 3.91 -0.20 -3.12
CA ILE A 86 4.54 0.26 -1.90
C ILE A 86 4.25 1.75 -1.66
N LYS A 87 4.39 2.59 -2.69
CA LYS A 87 4.12 4.03 -2.62
C LYS A 87 2.66 4.30 -2.25
N ALA A 88 1.72 3.67 -2.96
CA ALA A 88 0.29 3.86 -2.71
C ALA A 88 -0.13 3.47 -1.27
N HIS A 89 0.46 2.41 -0.71
CA HIS A 89 0.17 1.99 0.66
C HIS A 89 0.87 2.87 1.71
N LYS A 90 2.07 3.37 1.42
CA LYS A 90 2.76 4.34 2.29
C LYS A 90 2.01 5.68 2.35
N GLU A 91 1.47 6.16 1.23
CA GLU A 91 0.63 7.36 1.19
C GLU A 91 -0.63 7.19 2.05
N ALA A 92 -1.28 6.02 1.97
CA ALA A 92 -2.43 5.73 2.81
C ALA A 92 -2.06 5.62 4.31
N LEU A 93 -0.87 5.08 4.64
CA LEU A 93 -0.38 5.08 6.02
C LEU A 93 -0.19 6.49 6.59
N VAL A 94 0.24 7.45 5.78
CA VAL A 94 0.32 8.86 6.21
C VAL A 94 -1.06 9.40 6.57
N LEU A 95 -2.09 9.10 5.77
CA LEU A 95 -3.47 9.49 6.08
C LEU A 95 -3.98 8.81 7.36
N VAL A 96 -3.65 7.53 7.57
CA VAL A 96 -3.98 6.80 8.81
C VAL A 96 -3.36 7.46 10.03
N GLU A 97 -2.10 7.89 9.94
CA GLU A 97 -1.38 8.56 11.02
C GLU A 97 -1.96 9.95 11.31
N ILE A 98 -2.26 10.75 10.28
CA ILE A 98 -2.91 12.07 10.45
C ILE A 98 -4.28 11.93 11.12
N GLU A 99 -5.11 10.99 10.64
CA GLU A 99 -6.48 10.83 11.13
C GLU A 99 -6.58 9.99 12.42
N ASN A 100 -5.45 9.54 12.97
CA ASN A 100 -5.39 8.65 14.15
C ASN A 100 -6.24 7.37 13.99
N VAL A 101 -6.28 6.80 12.78
CA VAL A 101 -7.10 5.60 12.46
C VAL A 101 -6.25 4.33 12.48
N TYR A 102 -5.50 4.13 13.57
CA TYR A 102 -4.51 3.06 13.66
C TYR A 102 -5.06 1.64 13.51
N ALA A 103 -6.36 1.44 13.74
CA ALA A 103 -7.03 0.16 13.52
C ALA A 103 -6.98 -0.36 12.06
N LEU A 104 -6.66 0.51 11.10
CA LEU A 104 -6.50 0.12 9.69
C LEU A 104 -5.03 -0.12 9.31
N GLN A 105 -4.09 0.20 10.18
CA GLN A 105 -2.66 0.25 9.86
C GLN A 105 -2.09 -1.12 9.46
N ASN A 106 -2.55 -2.19 10.11
CA ASN A 106 -2.16 -3.57 9.82
C ASN A 106 -2.42 -3.96 8.35
N LEU A 107 -3.56 -3.57 7.79
CA LEU A 107 -3.93 -3.87 6.40
C LEU A 107 -2.87 -3.36 5.41
N PHE A 108 -2.42 -2.13 5.60
CA PHE A 108 -1.43 -1.52 4.70
C PHE A 108 -0.02 -2.08 4.91
N ILE A 109 0.35 -2.34 6.15
CA ILE A 109 1.68 -2.86 6.49
C ILE A 109 1.86 -4.29 5.97
N GLU A 110 0.84 -5.13 6.04
CA GLU A 110 0.89 -6.49 5.47
C GLU A 110 1.20 -6.44 3.98
N GLU A 111 0.45 -5.63 3.24
CA GLU A 111 0.61 -5.45 1.79
C GLU A 111 2.02 -4.96 1.42
N ILE A 112 2.57 -3.99 2.16
CA ILE A 112 3.95 -3.49 1.99
C ILE A 112 4.97 -4.59 2.27
N ALA A 113 4.82 -5.32 3.37
CA ALA A 113 5.75 -6.40 3.72
C ALA A 113 5.74 -7.50 2.65
N MET A 114 4.55 -7.91 2.19
CA MET A 114 4.41 -8.91 1.12
C MET A 114 5.02 -8.44 -0.20
N ALA A 115 4.96 -7.14 -0.50
CA ALA A 115 5.61 -6.54 -1.65
C ALA A 115 7.14 -6.71 -1.57
N TYR A 116 7.76 -6.31 -0.45
CA TYR A 116 9.20 -6.44 -0.24
C TYR A 116 9.67 -7.90 -0.26
N ALA A 117 8.89 -8.82 0.33
CA ALA A 117 9.18 -10.25 0.25
C ALA A 117 9.23 -10.76 -1.21
N THR A 118 8.31 -10.28 -2.04
CA THR A 118 8.21 -10.69 -3.45
C THR A 118 9.27 -10.05 -4.33
N LEU A 119 9.79 -8.89 -3.93
CA LEU A 119 10.97 -8.26 -4.51
C LEU A 119 12.28 -8.89 -3.99
N GLY A 120 12.23 -9.61 -2.87
CA GLY A 120 13.38 -10.26 -2.25
C GLY A 120 14.29 -9.28 -1.53
N ASP A 121 13.72 -8.21 -0.98
CA ASP A 121 14.40 -7.23 -0.13
C ASP A 121 14.29 -7.67 1.33
N VAL A 122 15.36 -8.24 1.87
CA VAL A 122 15.38 -8.82 3.23
C VAL A 122 15.21 -7.75 4.29
N ASP A 123 15.91 -6.61 4.14
CA ASP A 123 16.00 -5.59 5.17
C ASP A 123 14.65 -4.87 5.34
N GLU A 124 14.05 -4.44 4.23
CA GLU A 124 12.73 -3.82 4.28
C GLU A 124 11.66 -4.84 4.67
N PHE A 125 11.72 -6.10 4.21
CA PHE A 125 10.79 -7.13 4.68
C PHE A 125 10.85 -7.32 6.20
N ARG A 126 12.06 -7.39 6.78
CA ARG A 126 12.24 -7.54 8.23
C ARG A 126 11.68 -6.35 8.99
N LYS A 127 11.95 -5.13 8.52
CA LYS A 127 11.45 -3.89 9.11
C LYS A 127 9.92 -3.84 9.15
N TRP A 128 9.27 -4.04 8.00
CA TRP A 128 7.81 -3.96 7.92
C TRP A 128 7.13 -5.18 8.57
N GLY A 129 7.70 -6.38 8.42
CA GLY A 129 7.21 -7.59 9.07
C GLY A 129 7.28 -7.51 10.59
N THR A 130 8.36 -6.97 11.16
CA THR A 130 8.47 -6.76 12.62
C THR A 130 7.42 -5.78 13.13
N ARG A 131 7.22 -4.66 12.42
CA ARG A 131 6.15 -3.69 12.74
C ARG A 131 4.78 -4.34 12.69
N LEU A 132 4.52 -5.21 11.70
CA LEU A 132 3.25 -5.94 11.59
C LEU A 132 3.03 -6.88 12.78
N VAL A 133 4.04 -7.66 13.16
CA VAL A 133 3.97 -8.58 14.30
C VAL A 133 3.61 -7.82 15.58
N GLN A 134 4.24 -6.67 15.81
CA GLN A 134 3.98 -5.85 17.00
C GLN A 134 2.52 -5.38 17.06
N LEU A 135 1.97 -4.93 15.93
CA LEU A 135 0.59 -4.47 15.84
C LEU A 135 -0.42 -5.61 15.96
N CYS A 136 -0.17 -6.72 15.25
CA CYS A 136 -1.10 -7.84 15.19
C CYS A 136 -1.00 -8.78 16.40
N ARG A 137 -0.04 -8.61 17.31
CA ARG A 137 0.17 -9.52 18.44
C ARG A 137 -1.08 -9.74 19.28
N VAL A 138 -1.89 -8.70 19.44
CA VAL A 138 -3.17 -8.74 20.16
C VAL A 138 -4.35 -8.85 19.20
N GLU A 139 -4.38 -8.03 18.15
CA GLU A 139 -5.54 -7.95 17.24
C GLU A 139 -5.69 -9.16 16.32
N ASP A 140 -4.58 -9.74 15.83
CA ASP A 140 -4.56 -10.95 15.00
C ASP A 140 -3.33 -11.83 15.33
N PRO A 141 -3.40 -12.64 16.41
CA PRO A 141 -2.28 -13.49 16.83
C PRO A 141 -1.87 -14.53 15.79
N LYS A 142 -2.79 -14.93 14.89
CA LYS A 142 -2.51 -15.92 13.84
C LYS A 142 -1.60 -15.30 12.77
N LEU A 143 -1.91 -14.08 12.35
CA LEU A 143 -1.10 -13.34 11.40
C LEU A 143 0.28 -13.02 12.00
N ALA A 144 0.33 -12.58 13.26
CA ALA A 144 1.59 -12.32 13.96
C ALA A 144 2.49 -13.56 13.99
N LYS A 145 1.96 -14.72 14.41
CA LYS A 145 2.72 -15.99 14.45
C LYS A 145 3.24 -16.42 13.07
N LYS A 146 2.45 -16.19 12.02
CA LYS A 146 2.84 -16.48 10.63
C LYS A 146 4.05 -15.63 10.21
N PHE A 147 3.98 -14.32 10.47
CA PHE A 147 5.07 -13.40 10.16
C PHE A 147 6.31 -13.65 11.02
N ASP A 148 6.17 -13.94 12.31
CA ASP A 148 7.30 -14.36 13.17
C ASP A 148 8.03 -15.56 12.57
N GLY A 149 7.29 -16.57 12.11
CA GLY A 149 7.86 -17.72 11.42
C GLY A 149 8.62 -17.32 10.15
N TRP A 150 8.07 -16.41 9.34
CA TRP A 150 8.72 -15.90 8.14
C TRP A 150 9.97 -15.06 8.44
N LEU A 151 10.00 -14.30 9.52
CA LEU A 151 11.14 -13.45 9.88
C LEU A 151 12.39 -14.25 10.25
N VAL A 152 12.28 -15.52 10.67
CA VAL A 152 13.45 -16.36 10.98
C VAL A 152 14.29 -16.59 9.71
N ASP A 153 13.65 -17.07 8.65
CA ASP A 153 14.30 -17.40 7.37
C ASP A 153 13.34 -17.05 6.22
N PRO A 154 13.28 -15.76 5.83
CA PRO A 154 12.31 -15.28 4.86
C PRO A 154 12.43 -15.97 3.50
N GLU A 155 13.66 -16.25 3.08
CA GLU A 155 13.96 -16.75 1.74
C GLU A 155 13.41 -18.16 1.50
N ARG A 156 13.45 -19.00 2.54
CA ARG A 156 12.94 -20.37 2.47
C ARG A 156 11.46 -20.46 2.83
N ARG A 157 10.99 -19.63 3.75
CA ARG A 157 9.64 -19.77 4.34
C ARG A 157 8.57 -19.00 3.59
N VAL A 158 8.93 -17.97 2.82
CA VAL A 158 7.98 -17.23 1.98
C VAL A 158 7.95 -17.84 0.57
N LYS A 159 6.81 -18.44 0.20
CA LYS A 159 6.64 -19.18 -1.07
C LYS A 159 7.03 -18.39 -2.34
N LYS A 160 6.82 -17.07 -2.36
CA LYS A 160 7.10 -16.21 -3.52
C LYS A 160 8.33 -15.30 -3.30
N TRP A 161 9.26 -15.68 -2.44
CA TRP A 161 10.44 -14.87 -2.14
C TRP A 161 11.23 -14.50 -3.40
N GLY A 162 11.41 -13.19 -3.62
CA GLY A 162 12.14 -12.65 -4.77
C GLY A 162 11.58 -13.04 -6.13
N TRP A 163 10.35 -13.55 -6.21
CA TRP A 163 9.77 -14.07 -7.44
C TRP A 163 9.70 -12.99 -8.53
N ARG A 164 9.24 -11.79 -8.20
CA ARG A 164 9.06 -10.70 -9.17
C ARG A 164 10.39 -10.20 -9.71
N ARG A 165 11.41 -10.11 -8.83
CA ARG A 165 12.79 -9.79 -9.23
C ARG A 165 13.31 -10.79 -10.27
N LYS A 166 13.15 -12.09 -10.00
CA LYS A 166 13.54 -13.16 -10.94
C LYS A 166 12.81 -13.05 -12.28
N GLN A 167 11.50 -12.82 -12.27
CA GLN A 167 10.71 -12.69 -13.51
C GLN A 167 11.15 -11.49 -14.36
N ARG A 168 11.40 -10.33 -13.75
CA ARG A 168 11.91 -9.16 -14.48
C ARG A 168 13.28 -9.40 -15.10
N GLU A 169 14.16 -10.08 -14.38
CA GLU A 169 15.48 -10.40 -14.89
C GLU A 169 15.39 -11.32 -16.13
N LEU A 170 14.51 -12.32 -16.09
CA LEU A 170 14.24 -13.20 -17.24
C LEU A 170 13.69 -12.42 -18.43
N MET A 171 12.73 -11.52 -18.23
CA MET A 171 12.20 -10.66 -19.30
C MET A 171 13.28 -9.75 -19.91
N ARG A 172 14.17 -9.21 -19.07
CA ARG A 172 15.29 -8.37 -19.54
C ARG A 172 16.28 -9.18 -20.38
N LYS A 173 16.61 -10.42 -19.97
CA LYS A 173 17.50 -11.31 -20.73
C LYS A 173 16.86 -11.76 -22.05
N GLY A 174 15.57 -12.12 -22.04
CA GLY A 174 14.83 -12.49 -23.25
C GLY A 174 14.79 -11.36 -24.29
N ARG A 175 14.67 -10.10 -23.86
CA ARG A 175 14.78 -8.95 -24.76
C ARG A 175 16.17 -8.77 -25.34
N LYS A 176 17.24 -8.99 -24.57
CA LYS A 176 18.62 -8.90 -25.09
C LYS A 176 18.88 -9.93 -26.18
N ASN A 177 18.40 -11.15 -25.99
CA ASN A 177 18.57 -12.24 -26.97
C ASN A 177 17.73 -12.05 -28.25
N ALA A 178 16.71 -11.19 -28.23
CA ALA A 178 15.86 -10.92 -29.39
C ALA A 178 16.32 -9.72 -30.24
N VAL A 179 17.37 -9.00 -29.82
CA VAL A 179 17.82 -7.74 -30.42
C VAL A 179 19.19 -7.87 -31.13
N GLU A 180 19.80 -9.05 -31.19
CA GLU A 180 20.92 -9.32 -32.10
C GLU A 180 20.40 -9.95 -33.40
N PRO A 181 20.16 -9.18 -34.47
CA PRO A 181 20.20 -9.76 -35.81
C PRO A 181 21.65 -10.16 -36.11
N PRO A 182 21.89 -11.27 -36.85
CA PRO A 182 23.21 -11.51 -37.40
C PRO A 182 23.51 -10.35 -38.35
N LEU A 183 24.60 -9.63 -38.09
CA LEU A 183 25.26 -8.87 -39.15
C LEU A 183 25.81 -9.90 -40.13
N GLU A 184 25.01 -10.26 -41.14
CA GLU A 184 25.53 -10.93 -42.32
C GLU A 184 26.37 -9.91 -43.09
N ASP A 185 27.66 -9.91 -42.77
CA ASP A 185 28.70 -9.39 -43.66
C ASP A 185 28.72 -10.25 -44.94
N GLY A 186 28.55 -9.59 -46.07
CA GLY A 186 29.01 -10.08 -47.37
C GLY A 186 27.96 -10.78 -48.22
N LEU A 187 27.37 -10.05 -49.16
CA LEU A 187 27.16 -10.45 -50.57
C LEU A 187 26.34 -9.37 -51.29
N PHE A 188 26.97 -8.25 -51.61
CA PHE A 188 26.46 -7.39 -52.67
C PHE A 188 27.62 -6.67 -53.35
N LEU A 189 28.11 -7.28 -54.43
CA LEU A 189 28.57 -6.66 -55.68
C LEU A 189 29.49 -7.65 -56.40
N ASP A 190 28.92 -8.42 -57.32
CA ASP A 190 29.60 -8.83 -58.56
C ASP A 190 28.56 -9.40 -59.52
N LEU A 191 27.94 -8.53 -60.31
CA LEU A 191 27.18 -8.93 -61.49
C LEU A 191 26.96 -7.73 -62.41
N PHE A 192 28.05 -7.09 -62.84
CA PHE A 192 28.06 -6.30 -64.07
C PHE A 192 29.44 -6.37 -64.72
N GLN A 193 29.72 -7.46 -65.42
CA GLN A 193 30.60 -7.44 -66.58
C GLN A 193 30.03 -8.32 -67.71
N VAL A 194 29.67 -7.63 -68.82
CA VAL A 194 30.04 -7.92 -70.23
C VAL A 194 29.30 -9.14 -70.85
N GLU A 195 28.58 -9.07 -71.98
CA GLU A 195 29.05 -8.73 -73.34
C GLU A 195 27.98 -8.19 -74.29
N SER A 196 28.48 -7.37 -75.21
CA SER A 196 27.89 -6.93 -76.47
C SER A 196 27.88 -8.07 -77.49
N ASP A 197 26.82 -8.15 -78.30
CA ASP A 197 26.86 -8.28 -79.76
C ASP A 197 25.48 -7.92 -80.36
#